data_AF-A0A7R9FCB3-F1
#
_entry.id   AF-A0A7R9FCB3-F1
#
_cell.length_a   1.000
_cell.length_b   1.000
_cell.length_c   1.000
_cell.angle_alpha   90.00
_cell.angle_beta   90.00
_cell.angle_gamma   90.00
#
_symmetry.space_group_name_H-M   'P 1'
#
loop_
_entity.id
_entity.type
_entity.pdbx_description
1 polymer ?
#
loop_
_entity_poly.entity_id
_entity_poly.type
_entity_poly.pdbx_seq_one_letter_code
_entity_poly.pdbx_strand_id
1 'polypeptide(L)'
;ELQYYRRPPSTNYNTSIQSLATNTDPCFRCVEPRDKVFAQGMSLMFASIFAFIPGPIIFGALLDASCLVWNASCGNKGNCWLYHKDRFRLYMDGAAAGERIIDS
;
A
#
# COMPACT_ATOMS: atom_id res chain seq x y z
N GLU A 1 -22.15 23.82 28.23
CA GLU A 1 -22.14 24.78 27.10
C GLU A 1 -20.75 25.27 26.63
N LEU A 2 -19.64 24.62 27.04
CA LEU A 2 -18.24 25.02 26.73
C LEU A 2 -17.55 24.04 25.76
N GLN A 3 -18.21 23.60 24.68
CA GLN A 3 -17.61 22.65 23.70
C GLN A 3 -17.84 23.02 22.23
N TYR A 4 -18.68 24.03 21.92
CA TYR A 4 -18.97 24.42 20.54
C TYR A 4 -18.04 25.51 19.98
N TYR A 5 -17.34 26.27 20.84
CA TYR A 5 -16.32 27.24 20.42
C TYR A 5 -14.93 26.60 20.33
N ARG A 6 -14.77 25.53 19.55
CA ARG A 6 -13.44 25.04 19.19
C ARG A 6 -12.94 25.87 18.02
N ARG A 7 -11.82 26.60 18.20
CA ARG A 7 -11.22 27.49 17.19
C ARG A 7 -11.25 26.88 15.79
N PRO A 8 -11.51 27.67 14.72
CA PRO A 8 -11.23 27.19 13.36
C PRO A 8 -9.78 26.72 13.33
N PRO A 9 -9.47 25.56 12.71
CA PRO A 9 -8.10 25.12 12.59
C PRO A 9 -7.32 26.29 11.99
N SER A 10 -6.21 26.68 12.62
CA SER A 10 -5.33 27.70 12.08
C SER A 10 -5.00 27.32 10.63
N THR A 11 -5.62 28.02 9.69
CA THR A 11 -5.46 27.75 8.26
C THR A 11 -4.04 28.13 7.90
N ASN A 12 -3.17 27.15 7.87
CA ASN A 12 -1.82 27.29 7.38
C ASN A 12 -1.79 26.73 5.96
N TYR A 13 -0.73 27.02 5.21
CA TYR A 13 -0.62 26.55 3.83
C TYR A 13 -0.74 25.01 3.75
N ASN A 14 -0.24 24.28 4.77
CA ASN A 14 -0.37 22.82 4.87
C ASN A 14 -1.82 22.34 4.94
N THR A 15 -2.65 22.93 5.81
CA THR A 15 -4.08 22.60 5.92
C THR A 15 -4.87 23.05 4.69
N SER A 16 -4.39 24.08 3.99
CA SER A 16 -4.95 24.51 2.70
C SER A 16 -4.69 23.48 1.59
N ILE A 17 -3.48 22.92 1.50
CA ILE A 17 -3.14 21.85 0.56
C ILE A 17 -3.95 20.59 0.85
N GLN A 18 -4.09 20.22 2.14
CA GLN A 18 -4.81 19.03 2.57
C GLN A 18 -6.33 19.14 2.31
N SER A 19 -6.90 20.33 2.49
CA SER A 19 -8.30 20.59 2.14
C SER A 19 -8.53 20.61 0.63
N LEU A 20 -7.60 21.13 -0.18
CA LEU A 20 -7.67 21.02 -1.65
C LEU A 20 -7.71 19.55 -2.10
N ALA A 21 -6.77 18.74 -1.63
CA ALA A 21 -6.68 17.31 -1.98
C ALA A 21 -7.95 16.53 -1.62
N THR A 22 -8.53 16.78 -0.43
CA THR A 22 -9.76 16.13 0.02
C THR A 22 -11.03 16.69 -0.62
N ASN A 23 -11.04 17.90 -1.18
CA ASN A 23 -12.22 18.43 -1.88
C ASN A 23 -12.29 17.96 -3.33
N THR A 24 -11.15 17.65 -3.95
CA THR A 24 -11.08 17.12 -5.32
C THR A 24 -11.43 15.63 -5.42
N ASP A 25 -11.27 14.89 -4.33
CA ASP A 25 -11.58 13.47 -4.28
C ASP A 25 -13.10 13.23 -4.09
N PRO A 26 -13.76 12.45 -4.97
CA PRO A 26 -15.17 12.12 -4.85
C PRO A 26 -15.55 11.49 -3.49
N CYS A 27 -14.67 10.68 -2.91
CA CYS A 27 -14.92 9.94 -1.67
C CYS A 27 -15.00 10.86 -0.44
N PHE A 28 -14.33 12.02 -0.49
CA PHE A 28 -14.27 12.96 0.63
C PHE A 28 -15.31 14.09 0.52
N ARG A 29 -16.11 14.14 -0.55
CA ARG A 29 -17.22 15.11 -0.70
C ARG A 29 -18.36 14.89 0.28
N CYS A 30 -18.56 13.65 0.74
CA CYS A 30 -19.59 13.28 1.71
C CYS A 30 -19.15 13.46 3.17
N VAL A 31 -17.90 13.87 3.42
CA VAL A 31 -17.31 13.94 4.76
C VAL A 31 -17.28 15.39 5.25
N GLU A 32 -17.76 15.63 6.47
CA GLU A 32 -17.71 16.93 7.14
C GLU A 32 -16.26 17.43 7.22
N PRO A 33 -15.96 18.74 7.07
CA PRO A 33 -14.58 19.26 7.05
C PRO A 33 -13.76 18.91 8.29
N ARG A 34 -14.43 18.64 9.42
CA ARG A 34 -13.81 18.24 10.67
C ARG A 34 -13.26 16.81 10.65
N ASP A 35 -13.86 15.93 9.86
CA ASP A 35 -13.57 14.49 9.85
C ASP A 35 -12.74 14.05 8.63
N LYS A 36 -12.49 14.97 7.68
CA LYS A 36 -11.68 14.70 6.47
C LYS A 36 -10.28 14.18 6.77
N VAL A 37 -9.60 14.79 7.75
CA VAL A 37 -8.25 14.36 8.18
C VAL A 37 -8.25 12.97 8.81
N PHE A 38 -9.33 12.62 9.52
CA PHE A 38 -9.50 11.28 10.08
C PHE A 38 -9.76 10.24 8.98
N ALA A 39 -10.67 10.54 8.05
CA ALA A 39 -11.00 9.67 6.92
C ALA A 39 -9.79 9.43 5.99
N GLN A 40 -8.96 10.46 5.76
CA GLN A 40 -7.73 10.33 4.99
C GLN A 40 -6.72 9.40 5.68
N GLY A 41 -6.54 9.54 7.00
CA GLY A 41 -5.67 8.64 7.77
C GLY A 41 -6.15 7.18 7.72
N MET A 42 -7.46 6.96 7.83
CA MET A 42 -8.06 5.63 7.74
C MET A 42 -7.87 5.00 6.35
N SER A 43 -8.04 5.77 5.29
CA SER A 43 -7.81 5.32 3.91
C SER A 43 -6.35 4.89 3.71
N LEU A 44 -5.41 5.66 4.27
CA LEU A 44 -3.97 5.34 4.24
C LEU A 44 -3.63 4.07 5.03
N MET A 45 -4.29 3.84 6.17
CA MET A 45 -4.12 2.61 6.94
C MET A 45 -4.56 1.39 6.14
N PHE A 46 -5.74 1.45 5.49
CA PHE A 46 -6.20 0.36 4.65
C PHE A 46 -5.25 0.12 3.48
N ALA A 47 -4.87 1.17 2.75
CA ALA A 47 -3.90 1.07 1.66
C ALA A 47 -2.58 0.43 2.12
N SER A 48 -2.08 0.82 3.31
CA SER A 48 -0.86 0.24 3.87
C SER A 48 -1.02 -1.24 4.18
N ILE A 49 -2.11 -1.65 4.82
CA ILE A 49 -2.39 -3.06 5.13
C ILE A 49 -2.45 -3.89 3.83
N PHE A 50 -3.14 -3.37 2.82
CA PHE A 50 -3.22 -3.99 1.50
C PHE A 50 -1.92 -3.89 0.69
N ALA A 51 -0.93 -3.10 1.08
CA ALA A 51 0.40 -3.14 0.48
C ALA A 51 1.30 -4.17 1.20
N PHE A 52 1.30 -4.14 2.54
CA PHE A 52 2.17 -4.97 3.37
C PHE A 52 1.77 -6.43 3.49
N ILE A 53 0.50 -6.78 3.23
CA ILE A 53 0.06 -8.18 3.27
C ILE A 53 0.32 -8.89 1.92
N PRO A 54 -0.19 -8.42 0.77
CA PRO A 54 0.04 -9.10 -0.50
C PRO A 54 1.48 -8.93 -1.01
N GLY A 55 2.18 -7.84 -0.68
CA GLY A 55 3.58 -7.63 -1.07
C GLY A 55 4.49 -8.83 -0.72
N PRO A 56 4.66 -9.18 0.56
CA PRO A 56 5.49 -10.31 0.98
C PRO A 56 4.87 -11.68 0.65
N ILE A 57 3.55 -11.82 0.59
CA ILE A 57 2.90 -13.09 0.21
C ILE A 57 3.19 -13.42 -1.25
N ILE A 58 2.97 -12.45 -2.15
CA ILE A 58 3.26 -12.61 -3.57
C ILE A 58 4.76 -12.82 -3.75
N PHE A 59 5.60 -12.01 -3.09
CA PHE A 59 7.05 -12.18 -3.15
C PHE A 59 7.51 -13.58 -2.70
N GLY A 60 6.92 -14.13 -1.63
CA GLY A 60 7.17 -15.50 -1.18
C GLY A 60 6.77 -16.54 -2.23
N ALA A 61 5.56 -16.43 -2.78
CA ALA A 61 5.09 -17.33 -3.84
C ALA A 61 5.94 -17.23 -5.13
N LEU A 62 6.44 -16.04 -5.42
CA LEU A 62 7.30 -15.77 -6.57
C LEU A 62 8.68 -16.39 -6.42
N LEU A 63 9.26 -16.30 -5.22
CA LEU A 63 10.51 -16.97 -4.86
C LEU A 63 10.36 -18.48 -5.02
N ASP A 64 9.28 -19.06 -4.50
CA ASP A 64 8.96 -20.48 -4.66
C ASP A 64 8.77 -20.87 -6.13
N ALA A 65 8.12 -20.02 -6.94
CA ALA A 65 7.90 -20.26 -8.37
C ALA A 65 9.17 -20.13 -9.23
N SER A 66 10.17 -19.37 -8.77
CA SER A 66 11.46 -19.22 -9.45
C SER A 66 12.48 -20.31 -9.08
N CYS A 67 12.10 -21.22 -8.19
CA CYS A 67 12.96 -22.31 -7.75
C CYS A 67 13.22 -23.34 -8.86
N LEU A 68 14.50 -23.60 -9.14
CA LEU A 68 14.95 -24.65 -10.06
C LEU A 68 15.25 -25.96 -9.32
N VAL A 69 15.91 -25.87 -8.16
CA VAL A 69 16.37 -27.04 -7.39
C VAL A 69 15.97 -26.89 -5.93
N TRP A 70 15.02 -27.72 -5.51
CA TRP A 70 14.57 -27.83 -4.13
C TRP A 70 15.56 -28.64 -3.30
N ASN A 71 15.93 -28.14 -2.11
CA ASN A 71 16.63 -28.96 -1.14
C ASN A 71 15.65 -29.94 -0.50
N ALA A 72 15.82 -31.23 -0.77
CA ALA A 72 15.05 -32.28 -0.11
C ALA A 72 15.90 -32.89 1.00
N SER A 73 15.61 -32.54 2.26
CA SER A 73 16.18 -33.25 3.41
C SER A 73 15.14 -34.25 3.92
N CYS A 74 15.45 -35.55 3.87
CA CYS A 74 14.56 -36.65 4.26
C CYS A 74 13.17 -36.65 3.57
N GLY A 75 13.11 -36.25 2.29
CA GLY A 75 11.86 -36.29 1.49
C GLY A 75 10.92 -35.09 1.68
N ASN A 76 11.24 -34.15 2.58
CA ASN A 76 10.48 -32.92 2.77
C ASN A 76 11.07 -31.76 1.95
N LYS A 77 10.18 -30.93 1.37
CA LYS A 77 10.56 -29.74 0.61
C LYS A 77 11.13 -28.68 1.58
N GLY A 78 12.42 -28.43 1.51
CA GLY A 78 13.12 -27.39 2.27
C GLY A 78 13.35 -26.12 1.46
N ASN A 79 14.38 -25.35 1.81
CA ASN A 79 14.71 -24.11 1.12
C ASN A 79 15.26 -24.37 -0.30
N CYS A 80 15.02 -23.49 -1.25
CA CYS A 80 15.55 -23.63 -2.60
C CYS A 80 17.03 -23.19 -2.68
N TRP A 81 17.87 -23.97 -3.36
CA TRP A 81 19.31 -23.67 -3.52
C TRP A 81 19.60 -22.79 -4.73
N LEU A 82 18.86 -23.01 -5.81
CA LEU A 82 19.11 -22.36 -7.09
C LEU A 82 17.83 -21.69 -7.61
N TYR A 83 17.89 -20.37 -7.75
CA TYR A 83 16.80 -19.54 -8.24
C TYR A 83 17.11 -19.03 -9.66
N HIS A 84 16.09 -18.97 -10.52
CA HIS A 84 16.22 -18.46 -11.88
C HIS A 84 16.22 -16.92 -11.90
N LYS A 85 17.38 -16.31 -12.18
CA LYS A 85 17.57 -14.85 -12.13
C LYS A 85 16.67 -14.07 -13.10
N ASP A 86 16.46 -14.58 -14.32
CA ASP A 86 15.67 -13.87 -15.35
C ASP A 86 14.19 -13.82 -15.01
N ARG A 87 13.64 -14.91 -14.47
CA ARG A 87 12.24 -14.96 -14.01
C ARG A 87 12.04 -14.03 -12.82
N PHE A 88 12.97 -14.05 -11.86
CA PHE A 88 12.91 -13.13 -10.72
C PHE A 88 12.90 -11.66 -11.17
N ARG A 89 13.76 -11.28 -12.12
CA ARG A 89 13.77 -9.93 -12.68
C ARG A 89 12.46 -9.56 -13.37
N LEU A 90 11.96 -10.40 -14.27
CA LEU A 90 10.70 -10.17 -14.96
C LEU A 90 9.52 -9.95 -14.01
N TYR A 91 9.49 -10.69 -12.91
CA TYR A 91 8.44 -10.53 -11.92
C TYR A 91 8.59 -9.27 -11.06
N MET A 92 9.82 -8.91 -10.67
CA MET A 92 10.07 -7.67 -9.93
C MET A 92 9.81 -6.42 -10.80
N ASP A 93 10.27 -6.46 -12.05
CA ASP A 93 10.03 -5.40 -13.03
C ASP A 93 8.54 -5.32 -13.40
N GLY A 94 7.87 -6.47 -13.53
CA GLY A 94 6.44 -6.57 -13.77
C GLY A 94 5.59 -6.06 -12.60
N ALA A 95 5.99 -6.33 -11.36
CA ALA A 95 5.34 -5.81 -10.17
C ALA A 95 5.47 -4.27 -10.08
N ALA A 96 6.67 -3.75 -10.33
CA ALA A 96 6.91 -2.30 -10.36
C ALA A 96 6.18 -1.61 -11.52
N ALA A 97 6.06 -2.27 -12.68
CA ALA A 97 5.24 -1.78 -13.79
C ALA A 97 3.74 -1.82 -13.46
N GLY A 98 3.29 -2.82 -12.70
CA GLY A 98 1.90 -2.95 -12.26
C GLY A 98 1.45 -1.80 -11.36
N GLU A 99 2.27 -1.39 -10.39
CA GLU A 99 1.98 -0.19 -9.57
C GLU A 99 1.85 1.07 -10.45
N ARG A 100 2.69 1.21 -11.47
CA ARG A 100 2.60 2.34 -12.41
C ARG A 100 1.34 2.33 -13.28
N ILE A 101 0.74 1.17 -13.53
CA ILE A 101 -0.52 1.06 -14.27
C ILE A 101 -1.70 1.46 -13.38
N ILE A 102 -1.63 1.18 -12.08
CA ILE A 102 -2.69 1.52 -11.12
C ILE A 102 -2.71 3.03 -10.86
N ASP A 103 -1.55 3.69 -10.91
CA ASP A 103 -1.41 5.14 -10.76
C ASP A 103 -1.48 5.94 -12.09
N SER A 104 -1.75 5.29 -13.24
CA SER A 104 -1.86 5.95 -14.56
C SER A 104 -3.31 6.16 -14.99
#